data_AF-A0A957RY38-F1
#
_entry.id   AF-A0A957RY38-F1
#
_cell.length_a   1.000
_cell.length_b   1.000
_cell.length_c   1.000
_cell.angle_alpha   90.00
_cell.angle_beta   90.00
_cell.angle_gamma   90.00
#
_symmetry.space_group_name_H-M   'P 1'
#
loop_
_entity.id
_entity.type
_entity.pdbx_description
1 polymer ?
#
loop_
_entity_poly.entity_id
_entity_poly.type
_entity_poly.pdbx_seq_one_letter_code
_entity_poly.pdbx_strand_id
1 'polypeptide(L)'
;MSLSRPALAVVMAAAVTFHAAVLAAPLEPTPSPTLPAATQSSAAVVAQVSFANQDDLNRMAGDLDIWQVDHGTRRATMLLMPAQVQRLRAEGRTVTVDVQATARLAAWPVQAAAQPAEGGIPSFPCYRTVEETYATLAQLAVDHPDLVQPVTIGQSWQSVTTSGGAGYPIEGVVLTSQALPGPKPVFFLMAAIHARELTTAEAATRFAEQLVQGYGVDADATWLLDHTAIHIAPQTNPDGRKKAESGLFWRKNINDSQSCFFDPNGVGIDLNRNSSFRWNQCTGFGCSSSDACSLTYRGPSAASEPEVQAVEAYMRAIFADQRGPLDSDTAPADASGVMVSLHSYAPLILYPWGWTQAPAPNADGLRTLGRKFGFYTGYDV
;
A
#
# COMPACT_ATOMS: atom_id res chain seq x y z
N MET A 1 -55.37 9.86 40.08
CA MET A 1 -56.76 9.34 39.94
C MET A 1 -56.80 8.57 38.63
N SER A 2 -56.62 7.25 38.58
CA SER A 2 -57.37 6.13 39.17
C SER A 2 -58.25 5.47 38.10
N LEU A 3 -57.82 4.25 37.72
CA LEU A 3 -58.61 3.10 37.22
C LEU A 3 -59.23 3.26 35.82
N SER A 4 -59.34 2.23 34.98
CA SER A 4 -59.73 0.85 35.25
C SER A 4 -59.46 -0.09 34.04
N ARG A 5 -59.07 -1.33 34.34
CA ARG A 5 -59.10 -2.52 33.45
C ARG A 5 -60.54 -3.04 33.26
N PRO A 6 -60.80 -3.84 32.21
CA PRO A 6 -61.63 -5.04 32.34
C PRO A 6 -60.82 -6.29 31.91
N ALA A 7 -60.69 -7.34 32.72
CA ALA A 7 -61.67 -8.34 33.16
C ALA A 7 -61.85 -9.48 32.15
N LEU A 8 -61.43 -10.66 32.64
CA LEU A 8 -61.37 -11.99 32.07
C LEU A 8 -62.79 -12.58 31.92
N ALA A 9 -63.06 -13.32 30.84
CA ALA A 9 -64.20 -14.22 30.75
C ALA A 9 -63.70 -15.66 30.53
N VAL A 10 -63.95 -16.49 31.53
CA VAL A 10 -63.74 -17.94 31.55
C VAL A 10 -64.98 -18.61 30.95
N VAL A 11 -64.79 -19.55 30.03
CA VAL A 11 -65.82 -20.53 29.65
C VAL A 11 -65.21 -21.93 29.74
N MET A 12 -65.73 -22.73 30.66
CA MET A 12 -65.51 -24.17 30.78
C MET A 12 -66.63 -24.92 30.04
N ALA A 13 -66.26 -25.94 29.26
CA ALA A 13 -67.01 -27.18 28.96
C ALA A 13 -66.28 -27.90 27.80
N ALA A 14 -66.18 -29.21 27.67
CA ALA A 14 -66.45 -30.37 28.50
C ALA A 14 -65.60 -31.52 27.91
N ALA A 15 -65.12 -32.42 28.74
CA ALA A 15 -64.34 -33.57 28.31
C ALA A 15 -65.23 -34.64 27.66
N VAL A 16 -64.82 -35.13 26.48
CA VAL A 16 -65.28 -36.41 25.92
C VAL A 16 -64.04 -37.21 25.57
N THR A 17 -63.81 -38.29 26.32
CA THR A 17 -62.73 -39.25 26.12
C THR A 17 -63.14 -40.31 25.11
N PHE A 18 -62.43 -40.42 24.00
CA PHE A 18 -62.41 -41.62 23.15
C PHE A 18 -61.06 -42.33 23.32
N HIS A 19 -61.09 -43.56 23.83
CA HIS A 19 -59.94 -44.47 23.84
C HIS A 19 -59.85 -45.16 22.48
N ALA A 20 -58.80 -44.87 21.72
CA ALA A 20 -58.36 -45.69 20.58
C ALA A 20 -56.93 -46.15 20.86
N ALA A 21 -56.76 -47.45 21.08
CA ALA A 21 -55.47 -48.09 21.20
C ALA A 21 -54.80 -48.12 19.82
N VAL A 22 -53.70 -47.38 19.67
CA VAL A 22 -52.83 -47.44 18.49
C VAL A 22 -51.52 -48.10 18.90
N LEU A 23 -51.21 -49.22 18.25
CA LEU A 23 -49.94 -49.93 18.36
C LEU A 23 -48.78 -49.00 17.95
N ALA A 24 -47.85 -48.76 18.87
CA ALA A 24 -46.65 -47.97 18.61
C ALA A 24 -45.67 -48.77 17.75
N ALA A 25 -45.42 -48.31 16.52
CA ALA A 25 -44.21 -48.65 15.77
C ALA A 25 -43.02 -47.84 16.31
N PRO A 26 -41.77 -48.33 16.22
CA PRO A 26 -40.60 -47.59 16.68
C PRO A 26 -40.47 -46.29 15.88
N LEU A 27 -40.39 -45.16 16.57
CA LEU A 27 -40.05 -43.86 15.98
C LEU A 27 -38.58 -43.89 15.56
N GLU A 28 -38.32 -43.89 14.26
CA GLU A 28 -37.00 -43.51 13.75
C GLU A 28 -36.74 -42.04 14.14
N PRO A 29 -35.51 -41.71 14.58
CA PRO A 29 -35.19 -40.33 14.97
C PRO A 29 -35.36 -39.43 13.75
N THR A 30 -36.29 -38.48 13.84
CA THR A 30 -36.42 -37.40 12.88
C THR A 30 -35.08 -36.67 12.77
N PRO A 31 -34.50 -36.53 11.57
CA PRO A 31 -33.30 -35.71 11.40
C PRO A 31 -33.62 -34.30 11.89
N SER A 32 -32.85 -33.81 12.84
CA SER A 32 -32.87 -32.40 13.26
C SER A 32 -32.83 -31.53 12.01
N PRO A 33 -33.61 -30.44 11.92
CA PRO A 33 -33.48 -29.51 10.82
C PRO A 33 -32.05 -28.98 10.83
N THR A 34 -31.24 -29.47 9.90
CA THR A 34 -29.92 -28.94 9.65
C THR A 34 -30.15 -27.49 9.24
N LEU A 35 -29.72 -26.56 10.09
CA LEU A 35 -29.55 -25.17 9.69
C LEU A 35 -28.81 -25.19 8.35
N PRO A 36 -29.29 -24.51 7.31
CA PRO A 36 -28.50 -24.40 6.09
C PRO A 36 -27.14 -23.86 6.52
N ALA A 37 -26.08 -24.62 6.20
CA ALA A 37 -24.72 -24.17 6.43
C ALA A 37 -24.66 -22.77 5.83
N ALA A 38 -24.50 -21.75 6.68
CA ALA A 38 -24.36 -20.39 6.21
C ALA A 38 -23.25 -20.46 5.18
N THR A 39 -23.58 -20.17 3.92
CA THR A 39 -22.61 -20.06 2.83
C THR A 39 -21.63 -19.00 3.29
N GLN A 40 -20.53 -19.43 3.92
CA GLN A 40 -19.48 -18.53 4.33
C GLN A 40 -18.97 -17.94 3.03
N SER A 41 -19.25 -16.66 2.82
CA SER A 41 -18.71 -15.90 1.71
C SER A 41 -17.21 -16.19 1.63
N SER A 42 -16.73 -16.69 0.49
CA SER A 42 -15.30 -16.88 0.23
C SER A 42 -14.57 -15.55 0.03
N ALA A 43 -15.31 -14.44 -0.04
CA ALA A 43 -14.75 -13.13 -0.29
C ALA A 43 -13.99 -12.58 0.93
N ALA A 44 -12.89 -11.89 0.65
CA ALA A 44 -12.13 -11.17 1.65
C ALA A 44 -12.96 -10.03 2.27
N VAL A 45 -12.66 -9.70 3.53
CA VAL A 45 -13.33 -8.65 4.29
C VAL A 45 -12.32 -7.64 4.81
N VAL A 46 -12.69 -6.37 4.83
CA VAL A 46 -11.93 -5.34 5.54
C VAL A 46 -12.31 -5.43 7.01
N ALA A 47 -11.32 -5.55 7.90
CA ALA A 47 -11.56 -5.69 9.33
C ALA A 47 -10.54 -4.94 10.17
N GLN A 48 -10.98 -4.51 11.35
CA GLN A 48 -10.13 -3.99 12.42
C GLN A 48 -9.83 -5.09 13.44
N VAL A 49 -8.55 -5.36 13.68
CA VAL A 49 -8.06 -6.41 14.56
C VAL A 49 -7.30 -5.79 15.74
N SER A 50 -7.58 -6.24 16.96
CA SER A 50 -6.86 -5.78 18.16
C SER A 50 -5.45 -6.38 18.26
N PHE A 51 -4.48 -5.58 18.71
CA PHE A 51 -3.14 -6.06 19.08
C PHE A 51 -2.77 -5.70 20.52
N ALA A 52 -1.97 -6.55 21.17
CA ALA A 52 -1.64 -6.39 22.58
C ALA A 52 -0.55 -5.33 22.81
N ASN A 53 0.52 -5.37 22.01
CA ASN A 53 1.71 -4.54 22.10
C ASN A 53 2.43 -4.50 20.74
N GLN A 54 3.59 -3.82 20.67
CA GLN A 54 4.35 -3.68 19.43
C GLN A 54 4.83 -5.03 18.87
N ASP A 55 5.31 -5.95 19.72
CA ASP A 55 5.78 -7.26 19.26
C ASP A 55 4.65 -8.07 18.63
N ASP A 56 3.45 -7.94 19.19
CA ASP A 56 2.26 -8.57 18.66
C ASP A 56 1.85 -8.01 17.28
N LEU A 57 1.87 -6.68 17.15
CA LEU A 57 1.66 -6.01 15.87
C LEU A 57 2.72 -6.41 14.83
N ASN A 58 3.98 -6.49 15.22
CA ASN A 58 5.10 -6.88 14.35
C ASN A 58 4.92 -8.31 13.82
N ARG A 59 4.48 -9.24 14.66
CA ARG A 59 4.16 -10.62 14.23
C ARG A 59 3.01 -10.62 13.22
N MET A 60 1.93 -9.88 13.49
CA MET A 60 0.82 -9.77 12.53
C MET A 60 1.29 -9.17 11.20
N ALA A 61 2.14 -8.14 11.22
CA ALA A 61 2.65 -7.49 10.00
C ALA A 61 3.55 -8.39 9.14
N GLY A 62 4.11 -9.47 9.70
CA GLY A 62 4.88 -10.46 8.95
C GLY A 62 4.01 -11.35 8.04
N ASP A 63 2.76 -11.58 8.45
CA ASP A 63 1.87 -12.59 7.86
C ASP A 63 0.58 -12.00 7.26
N LEU A 64 0.21 -10.78 7.64
CA LEU A 64 -1.05 -10.14 7.29
C LEU A 64 -0.82 -8.82 6.59
N ASP A 65 -1.76 -8.49 5.71
CA ASP A 65 -1.76 -7.25 4.95
C ASP A 65 -2.29 -6.08 5.80
N ILE A 66 -1.45 -5.58 6.70
CA ILE A 66 -1.81 -4.44 7.54
C ILE A 66 -1.78 -3.18 6.70
N TRP A 67 -2.94 -2.53 6.63
CA TRP A 67 -3.12 -1.33 5.85
C TRP A 67 -3.03 -0.05 6.71
N GLN A 68 -3.52 -0.09 7.94
CA GLN A 68 -3.47 1.04 8.86
C GLN A 68 -3.35 0.57 10.30
N VAL A 69 -2.64 1.32 11.14
CA VAL A 69 -2.51 1.05 12.57
C VAL A 69 -2.95 2.28 13.36
N ASP A 70 -3.81 2.06 14.34
CA ASP A 70 -4.18 3.03 15.37
C ASP A 70 -3.61 2.56 16.71
N HIS A 71 -2.55 3.23 17.18
CA HIS A 71 -1.91 2.94 18.46
C HIS A 71 -2.72 3.40 19.67
N GLY A 72 -3.59 4.41 19.50
CA GLY A 72 -4.46 4.92 20.57
C GLY A 72 -5.54 3.91 20.95
N THR A 73 -6.14 3.25 19.97
CA THR A 73 -7.14 2.18 20.18
C THR A 73 -6.55 0.77 20.14
N ARG A 74 -5.26 0.63 19.82
CA ARG A 74 -4.54 -0.64 19.58
C ARG A 74 -5.25 -1.55 18.57
N ARG A 75 -5.63 -0.97 17.43
CA ARG A 75 -6.30 -1.69 16.33
C ARG A 75 -5.54 -1.53 15.02
N ALA A 76 -5.54 -2.58 14.22
CA ALA A 76 -4.98 -2.60 12.88
C ALA A 76 -6.07 -2.92 11.85
N THR A 77 -6.19 -2.11 10.81
CA THR A 77 -7.08 -2.34 9.67
C THR A 77 -6.34 -3.18 8.63
N MET A 78 -7.00 -4.22 8.12
CA MET A 78 -6.42 -5.16 7.17
C MET A 78 -7.49 -5.83 6.32
N LEU A 79 -7.08 -6.33 5.16
CA LEU A 79 -7.90 -7.21 4.32
C LEU A 79 -7.69 -8.65 4.75
N LEU A 80 -8.76 -9.37 5.07
CA LEU A 80 -8.70 -10.73 5.61
C LEU A 80 -9.56 -11.70 4.82
N MET A 81 -9.01 -12.87 4.53
CA MET A 81 -9.80 -14.03 4.12
C MET A 81 -10.61 -14.60 5.30
N PRO A 82 -11.75 -15.26 5.05
CA PRO A 82 -12.57 -15.86 6.11
C PRO A 82 -11.79 -16.76 7.07
N ALA A 83 -10.84 -17.56 6.56
CA ALA A 83 -9.97 -18.41 7.38
C ALA A 83 -9.06 -17.60 8.33
N GLN A 84 -8.55 -16.45 7.88
CA GLN A 84 -7.73 -15.57 8.73
C GLN A 84 -8.60 -14.92 9.82
N VAL A 85 -9.84 -14.52 9.51
CA VAL A 85 -10.79 -14.00 10.51
C VAL A 85 -11.05 -15.05 11.61
N GLN A 86 -11.29 -16.30 11.22
CA GLN A 86 -11.50 -17.40 12.17
C GLN A 86 -10.27 -17.65 13.03
N ARG A 87 -9.08 -17.72 12.41
CA ARG A 87 -7.80 -17.91 13.11
C ARG A 87 -7.57 -16.81 14.16
N LEU A 88 -7.69 -15.55 13.77
CA LEU A 88 -7.48 -14.41 14.68
C LEU A 88 -8.48 -14.40 15.84
N ARG A 89 -9.74 -14.79 15.61
CA ARG A 89 -10.73 -14.94 16.68
C ARG A 89 -10.38 -16.10 17.62
N ALA A 90 -9.89 -17.23 17.08
CA ALA A 90 -9.45 -18.37 17.88
C ALA A 90 -8.20 -18.04 18.74
N GLU A 91 -7.36 -17.12 18.27
CA GLU A 91 -6.25 -16.54 19.05
C GLU A 91 -6.73 -15.57 20.15
N GLY A 92 -8.04 -15.35 20.30
CA GLY A 92 -8.63 -14.48 21.32
C GLY A 92 -8.67 -13.00 20.93
N ARG A 93 -8.43 -12.66 19.66
CA ARG A 93 -8.44 -11.26 19.20
C ARG A 93 -9.84 -10.75 18.94
N THR A 94 -10.04 -9.46 19.20
CA THR A 94 -11.23 -8.76 18.74
C THR A 94 -11.09 -8.43 17.25
N VAL A 95 -11.94 -9.06 16.43
CA VAL A 95 -12.01 -8.82 14.98
C VAL A 95 -13.37 -8.22 14.62
N THR A 96 -13.36 -6.94 14.27
CA THR A 96 -14.57 -6.19 13.85
C THR A 96 -14.52 -5.99 12.35
N VAL A 97 -15.47 -6.60 11.62
CA VAL A 97 -15.58 -6.44 10.16
C VAL A 97 -16.18 -5.07 9.86
N ASP A 98 -15.52 -4.31 9.00
CA ASP A 98 -16.07 -3.09 8.41
C ASP A 98 -16.94 -3.48 7.21
N VAL A 99 -18.25 -3.55 7.46
CA VAL A 99 -19.25 -3.95 6.46
C VAL A 99 -19.28 -2.97 5.28
N GLN A 100 -19.09 -1.67 5.53
CA GLN A 100 -19.13 -0.67 4.46
C GLN A 100 -17.89 -0.72 3.59
N ALA A 101 -16.70 -0.79 4.19
CA ALA A 101 -15.45 -0.92 3.44
C ALA A 101 -15.42 -2.24 2.67
N THR A 102 -15.90 -3.34 3.27
CA THR A 102 -16.04 -4.63 2.58
C THR A 102 -17.00 -4.55 1.40
N ALA A 103 -18.16 -3.91 1.56
CA ALA A 103 -19.12 -3.74 0.47
C ALA A 103 -18.55 -2.87 -0.67
N ARG A 104 -17.84 -1.78 -0.34
CA ARG A 104 -17.14 -0.94 -1.34
C ARG A 104 -16.11 -1.75 -2.11
N LEU A 105 -15.31 -2.56 -1.41
CA LEU A 105 -14.31 -3.43 -2.02
C LEU A 105 -14.94 -4.50 -2.92
N ALA A 106 -16.04 -5.13 -2.48
CA ALA A 106 -16.73 -6.16 -3.25
C ALA A 106 -17.48 -5.62 -4.47
N ALA A 107 -18.01 -4.39 -4.39
CA ALA A 107 -18.69 -3.73 -5.50
C ALA A 107 -17.72 -3.22 -6.58
N TRP A 108 -16.44 -3.08 -6.23
CA TRP A 108 -15.42 -2.48 -7.10
C TRP A 108 -15.31 -3.14 -8.48
N PRO A 109 -15.16 -4.48 -8.63
CA PRO A 109 -14.97 -5.10 -9.94
C PRO A 109 -16.17 -4.97 -10.87
N VAL A 110 -17.38 -4.78 -10.32
CA VAL A 110 -18.61 -4.60 -11.11
C VAL A 110 -18.72 -3.15 -11.59
N GLN A 111 -18.40 -2.19 -10.73
CA GLN A 111 -18.35 -0.76 -11.08
C GLN A 111 -17.28 -0.49 -12.13
N ALA A 112 -16.14 -1.15 -11.97
CA ALA A 112 -15.01 -1.17 -12.88
C ALA A 112 -15.38 -1.55 -14.32
N ALA A 113 -16.02 -2.71 -14.48
CA ALA A 113 -16.36 -3.28 -15.78
C ALA A 113 -17.47 -2.49 -16.51
N ALA A 114 -18.20 -1.63 -15.79
CA ALA A 114 -19.28 -0.82 -16.34
C ALA A 114 -18.83 0.54 -16.89
N GLN A 115 -17.58 0.95 -16.68
CA GLN A 115 -17.05 2.20 -17.22
C GLN A 115 -16.43 1.96 -18.61
N PRO A 116 -16.79 2.74 -19.65
CA PRO A 116 -16.09 2.67 -20.92
C PRO A 116 -14.62 3.07 -20.73
N ALA A 117 -13.70 2.31 -21.31
CA ALA A 117 -12.27 2.58 -21.22
C ALA A 117 -11.87 3.75 -22.14
N GLU A 118 -12.09 4.98 -21.70
CA GLU A 118 -11.49 6.17 -22.31
C GLU A 118 -10.23 6.57 -21.53
N GLY A 119 -9.14 5.83 -21.77
CA GLY A 119 -7.85 6.03 -21.10
C GLY A 119 -7.85 5.64 -19.61
N GLY A 120 -6.65 5.55 -19.05
CA GLY A 120 -6.43 5.20 -17.65
C GLY A 120 -6.44 3.70 -17.37
N ILE A 121 -6.17 3.38 -16.11
CA ILE A 121 -6.23 2.02 -15.58
C ILE A 121 -7.70 1.55 -15.61
N PRO A 122 -8.00 0.35 -16.13
CA PRO A 122 -9.35 -0.21 -16.05
C PRO A 122 -9.87 -0.15 -14.62
N SER A 123 -11.12 0.29 -14.42
CA SER A 123 -11.74 0.60 -13.12
C SER A 123 -11.32 1.92 -12.46
N PHE A 124 -10.15 2.43 -12.77
CA PHE A 124 -9.61 3.66 -12.19
C PHE A 124 -9.21 4.64 -13.31
N PRO A 125 -10.17 5.10 -14.15
CA PRO A 125 -9.86 5.89 -15.34
C PRO A 125 -9.16 7.23 -15.03
N CYS A 126 -9.21 7.71 -13.79
CA CYS A 126 -8.48 8.91 -13.35
C CYS A 126 -6.99 8.66 -13.07
N TYR A 127 -6.55 7.40 -13.00
CA TYR A 127 -5.14 7.03 -12.83
C TYR A 127 -4.59 6.54 -14.16
N ARG A 128 -3.46 7.09 -14.58
CA ARG A 128 -2.76 6.65 -15.79
C ARG A 128 -2.16 5.25 -15.62
N THR A 129 -2.14 4.49 -16.71
CA THR A 129 -1.34 3.25 -16.79
C THR A 129 0.17 3.56 -16.75
N VAL A 130 1.01 2.54 -16.63
CA VAL A 130 2.48 2.66 -16.82
C VAL A 130 2.78 3.35 -18.15
N GLU A 131 2.16 2.89 -19.24
CA GLU A 131 2.41 3.42 -20.58
C GLU A 131 1.95 4.88 -20.73
N GLU A 132 0.77 5.22 -20.22
CA GLU A 132 0.25 6.59 -20.27
C GLU A 132 1.07 7.54 -19.38
N THR A 133 1.57 7.05 -18.25
CA THR A 133 2.50 7.79 -17.39
C THR A 133 3.77 8.13 -18.17
N TYR A 134 4.40 7.14 -18.81
CA TYR A 134 5.62 7.35 -19.58
C TYR A 134 5.40 8.22 -20.82
N ALA A 135 4.27 8.04 -21.52
CA ALA A 135 3.90 8.90 -22.64
C ALA A 135 3.73 10.37 -22.20
N THR A 136 3.13 10.60 -21.02
CA THR A 136 2.98 11.95 -20.45
C THR A 136 4.35 12.57 -20.15
N LEU A 137 5.26 11.83 -19.52
CA LEU A 137 6.62 12.32 -19.22
C LEU A 137 7.41 12.62 -20.50
N ALA A 138 7.32 11.76 -21.50
CA ALA A 138 7.96 11.96 -22.80
C ALA A 138 7.39 13.21 -23.51
N GLN A 139 6.08 13.42 -23.44
CA GLN A 139 5.43 14.59 -24.02
C GLN A 139 5.86 15.88 -23.31
N LEU A 140 5.94 15.89 -21.97
CA LEU A 140 6.49 17.03 -21.23
C LEU A 140 7.92 17.37 -21.66
N ALA A 141 8.76 16.37 -21.91
CA ALA A 141 10.12 16.59 -22.41
C ALA A 141 10.17 17.17 -23.83
N VAL A 142 9.24 16.78 -24.69
CA VAL A 142 9.10 17.33 -26.04
C VAL A 142 8.61 18.78 -26.02
N ASP A 143 7.61 19.07 -25.18
CA ASP A 143 6.96 20.38 -25.12
C ASP A 143 7.79 21.42 -24.36
N HIS A 144 8.60 20.99 -23.38
CA HIS A 144 9.39 21.86 -22.50
C HIS A 144 10.85 21.38 -22.37
N PRO A 145 11.62 21.28 -23.47
CA PRO A 145 12.99 20.76 -23.45
C PRO A 145 13.99 21.64 -22.69
N ASP A 146 13.63 22.90 -22.42
CA ASP A 146 14.38 23.86 -21.61
C ASP A 146 14.17 23.68 -20.09
N LEU A 147 13.21 22.85 -19.69
CA LEU A 147 12.88 22.54 -18.30
C LEU A 147 12.96 21.06 -17.97
N VAL A 148 12.70 20.17 -18.95
CA VAL A 148 12.46 18.75 -18.71
C VAL A 148 13.47 17.90 -19.47
N GLN A 149 14.21 17.06 -18.75
CA GLN A 149 15.11 16.07 -19.32
C GLN A 149 14.61 14.67 -18.97
N PRO A 150 14.38 13.78 -19.94
CA PRO A 150 14.04 12.39 -19.64
C PRO A 150 15.23 11.66 -19.03
N VAL A 151 14.97 10.71 -18.14
CA VAL A 151 16.01 9.87 -17.53
C VAL A 151 15.52 8.46 -17.31
N THR A 152 16.35 7.49 -17.69
CA THR A 152 16.14 6.08 -17.37
C THR A 152 16.94 5.72 -16.11
N ILE A 153 16.24 5.32 -15.05
CA ILE A 153 16.82 4.99 -13.75
C ILE A 153 17.36 3.55 -13.74
N GLY A 154 16.68 2.66 -14.46
CA GLY A 154 17.13 1.28 -14.64
C GLY A 154 16.08 0.40 -15.30
N GLN A 155 16.11 -0.90 -14.99
CA GLN A 155 15.27 -1.92 -15.62
C GLN A 155 14.55 -2.75 -14.56
N SER A 156 13.31 -3.14 -14.86
CA SER A 156 12.51 -4.05 -14.05
C SER A 156 12.95 -5.51 -14.18
N TRP A 157 12.44 -6.38 -13.29
CA TRP A 157 12.71 -7.81 -13.30
C TRP A 157 12.46 -8.47 -14.67
N GLN A 158 11.28 -8.28 -15.28
CA GLN A 158 10.99 -8.87 -16.59
C GLN A 158 11.88 -8.27 -17.68
N SER A 159 12.18 -6.97 -17.63
CA SER A 159 13.10 -6.36 -18.59
C SER A 159 14.48 -7.00 -18.52
N VAL A 160 15.04 -7.18 -17.32
CA VAL A 160 16.35 -7.84 -17.14
C VAL A 160 16.31 -9.30 -17.57
N THR A 161 15.34 -10.08 -17.09
CA THR A 161 15.29 -11.54 -17.31
C THR A 161 14.95 -11.93 -18.73
N THR A 162 14.24 -11.08 -19.47
CA THR A 162 13.90 -11.32 -20.88
C THR A 162 14.80 -10.56 -21.85
N SER A 163 15.87 -9.91 -21.36
CA SER A 163 16.76 -9.06 -22.16
C SER A 163 16.00 -7.99 -22.96
N GLY A 164 14.99 -7.39 -22.32
CA GLY A 164 14.11 -6.35 -22.87
C GLY A 164 13.00 -6.86 -23.79
N GLY A 165 12.81 -8.18 -23.91
CA GLY A 165 11.71 -8.76 -24.69
C GLY A 165 10.33 -8.57 -24.06
N ALA A 166 10.28 -8.32 -22.75
CA ALA A 166 9.10 -7.98 -21.96
C ALA A 166 9.49 -7.11 -20.75
N GLY A 167 8.51 -6.65 -19.98
CA GLY A 167 8.74 -5.76 -18.85
C GLY A 167 9.01 -4.31 -19.27
N TYR A 168 9.44 -3.50 -18.30
CA TYR A 168 9.55 -2.05 -18.50
C TYR A 168 10.89 -1.50 -17.98
N PRO A 169 11.45 -0.47 -18.62
CA PRO A 169 12.40 0.40 -17.95
C PRO A 169 11.73 1.15 -16.79
N ILE A 170 12.53 1.59 -15.82
CA ILE A 170 12.13 2.55 -14.80
C ILE A 170 12.46 3.94 -15.34
N GLU A 171 11.45 4.61 -15.88
CA GLU A 171 11.60 5.93 -16.50
C GLU A 171 11.20 7.05 -15.53
N GLY A 172 11.82 8.21 -15.74
CA GLY A 172 11.58 9.41 -14.98
C GLY A 172 11.95 10.67 -15.76
N VAL A 173 11.90 11.81 -15.07
CA VAL A 173 12.31 13.11 -15.60
C VAL A 173 13.14 13.87 -14.57
N VAL A 174 14.03 14.72 -15.07
CA VAL A 174 14.72 15.75 -14.30
C VAL A 174 14.15 17.10 -14.73
N LEU A 175 13.53 17.81 -13.78
CA LEU A 175 12.94 19.12 -13.98
C LEU A 175 13.87 20.18 -13.41
N THR A 176 14.39 21.05 -14.27
CA THR A 176 15.19 22.21 -13.87
C THR A 176 15.38 23.18 -15.03
N SER A 177 15.37 24.48 -14.74
CA SER A 177 15.63 25.53 -15.71
C SER A 177 17.05 25.42 -16.27
N GLN A 178 17.17 25.17 -17.58
CA GLN A 178 18.46 25.14 -18.29
C GLN A 178 19.06 26.53 -18.49
N ALA A 179 18.26 27.60 -18.34
CA ALA A 179 18.73 28.97 -18.45
C ALA A 179 19.61 29.39 -17.26
N LEU A 180 19.47 28.72 -16.11
CA LEU A 180 20.26 28.95 -14.91
C LEU A 180 21.10 27.71 -14.57
N PRO A 181 22.24 27.50 -15.27
CA PRO A 181 23.11 26.38 -14.99
C PRO A 181 23.88 26.58 -13.68
N GLY A 182 24.28 25.49 -13.04
CA GLY A 182 25.07 25.50 -11.82
C GLY A 182 24.71 24.35 -10.89
N PRO A 183 25.46 24.16 -9.79
CA PRO A 183 25.08 23.20 -8.77
C PRO A 183 23.76 23.62 -8.13
N LYS A 184 22.77 22.73 -8.19
CA LYS A 184 21.46 22.91 -7.55
C LYS A 184 21.24 21.77 -6.53
N PRO A 185 20.64 22.03 -5.35
CA PRO A 185 20.19 20.96 -4.47
C PRO A 185 19.25 20.01 -5.22
N VAL A 186 19.31 18.73 -4.86
CA VAL A 186 18.53 17.67 -5.49
C VAL A 186 17.28 17.37 -4.68
N PHE A 187 16.13 17.36 -5.34
CA PHE A 187 14.92 16.75 -4.81
C PHE A 187 14.63 15.49 -5.61
N PHE A 188 14.49 14.34 -4.95
CA PHE A 188 14.11 13.08 -5.60
C PHE A 188 12.76 12.60 -5.10
N LEU A 189 11.79 12.48 -6.01
CA LEU A 189 10.48 11.93 -5.75
C LEU A 189 10.34 10.59 -6.45
N MET A 190 10.16 9.52 -5.68
CA MET A 190 9.78 8.21 -6.22
C MET A 190 8.40 7.81 -5.75
N ALA A 191 7.70 7.07 -6.60
CA ALA A 191 6.37 6.56 -6.32
C ALA A 191 6.21 5.11 -6.81
N ALA A 192 5.07 4.52 -6.44
CA ALA A 192 4.63 3.20 -6.90
C ALA A 192 5.62 2.05 -6.67
N ILE A 193 6.48 2.14 -5.64
CA ILE A 193 7.33 1.01 -5.24
C ILE A 193 6.48 -0.20 -4.81
N HIS A 194 5.30 0.05 -4.22
CA HIS A 194 4.24 -0.95 -4.10
C HIS A 194 3.20 -0.75 -5.21
N ALA A 195 2.94 -1.80 -5.96
CA ALA A 195 2.20 -1.71 -7.22
C ALA A 195 0.74 -1.22 -7.09
N ARG A 196 -0.03 -1.74 -6.13
CA ARG A 196 -1.44 -1.40 -5.89
C ARG A 196 -1.70 0.01 -5.36
N GLU A 197 -0.66 0.76 -5.00
CA GLU A 197 -0.79 2.11 -4.44
C GLU A 197 -1.02 3.12 -5.56
N LEU A 198 -2.16 2.97 -6.26
CA LEU A 198 -2.37 3.53 -7.61
C LEU A 198 -2.16 5.05 -7.66
N THR A 199 -2.67 5.75 -6.64
CA THR A 199 -2.62 7.21 -6.51
C THR A 199 -1.20 7.79 -6.47
N THR A 200 -0.20 7.02 -6.06
CA THR A 200 1.17 7.55 -5.84
C THR A 200 1.82 7.94 -7.17
N ALA A 201 1.70 7.08 -8.19
CA ALA A 201 2.21 7.35 -9.54
C ALA A 201 1.50 8.56 -10.17
N GLU A 202 0.17 8.66 -10.01
CA GLU A 202 -0.59 9.78 -10.53
C GLU A 202 -0.20 11.10 -9.85
N ALA A 203 -0.03 11.09 -8.53
CA ALA A 203 0.40 12.28 -7.79
C ALA A 203 1.79 12.75 -8.20
N ALA A 204 2.74 11.83 -8.39
CA ALA A 204 4.09 12.15 -8.87
C ALA A 204 4.08 12.71 -10.30
N THR A 205 3.28 12.12 -11.20
CA THR A 205 3.13 12.62 -12.58
C THR A 205 2.50 14.00 -12.62
N ARG A 206 1.43 14.23 -11.85
CA ARG A 206 0.77 15.55 -11.76
C ARG A 206 1.65 16.60 -11.13
N PHE A 207 2.49 16.22 -10.17
CA PHE A 207 3.48 17.13 -9.59
C PHE A 207 4.47 17.62 -10.67
N ALA A 208 4.92 16.73 -11.56
CA ALA A 208 5.75 17.12 -12.70
C ALA A 208 5.01 18.10 -13.65
N GLU A 209 3.77 17.77 -14.02
CA GLU A 209 2.93 18.61 -14.87
C GLU A 209 2.74 20.01 -14.26
N GLN A 210 2.41 20.09 -12.96
CA GLN A 210 2.17 21.35 -12.27
C GLN A 210 3.41 22.24 -12.19
N LEU A 211 4.58 21.67 -11.92
CA LEU A 211 5.82 22.44 -11.89
C LEU A 211 6.14 23.04 -13.27
N VAL A 212 6.03 22.23 -14.31
CA VAL A 212 6.36 22.65 -15.68
C VAL A 212 5.35 23.68 -16.20
N GLN A 213 4.05 23.44 -16.01
CA GLN A 213 2.99 24.37 -16.43
C GLN A 213 2.98 25.67 -15.61
N GLY A 214 3.46 25.60 -14.36
CA GLY A 214 3.58 26.76 -13.47
C GLY A 214 4.80 27.63 -13.76
N TYR A 215 5.79 27.16 -14.53
CA TYR A 215 7.01 27.93 -14.77
C TYR A 215 6.73 29.25 -15.49
N GLY A 216 7.17 30.37 -14.90
CA GLY A 216 6.91 31.73 -15.41
C GLY A 216 5.52 32.29 -15.05
N VAL A 217 4.68 31.52 -14.35
CA VAL A 217 3.32 31.92 -13.94
C VAL A 217 3.15 31.83 -12.43
N ASP A 218 3.46 30.67 -11.85
CA ASP A 218 3.47 30.42 -10.41
C ASP A 218 4.87 30.68 -9.85
N ALA A 219 4.96 31.54 -8.84
CA ALA A 219 6.24 31.98 -8.28
C ALA A 219 6.99 30.85 -7.57
N ASP A 220 6.27 29.92 -6.92
CA ASP A 220 6.88 28.80 -6.20
C ASP A 220 7.43 27.76 -7.19
N ALA A 221 6.66 27.39 -8.21
CA ALA A 221 7.10 26.50 -9.30
C ALA A 221 8.31 27.08 -10.05
N THR A 222 8.28 28.38 -10.35
CA THR A 222 9.39 29.07 -11.02
C THR A 222 10.65 29.01 -10.15
N TRP A 223 10.55 29.38 -8.88
CA TRP A 223 11.68 29.35 -7.96
C TRP A 223 12.25 27.93 -7.78
N LEU A 224 11.37 26.93 -7.66
CA LEU A 224 11.77 25.53 -7.53
C LEU A 224 12.57 25.05 -8.75
N LEU A 225 12.09 25.31 -9.98
CA LEU A 225 12.79 24.90 -11.20
C LEU A 225 14.06 25.69 -11.46
N ASP A 226 14.12 26.97 -11.05
CA ASP A 226 15.32 27.79 -11.16
C ASP A 226 16.43 27.32 -10.22
N HIS A 227 16.07 26.89 -9.01
CA HIS A 227 17.05 26.66 -7.93
C HIS A 227 17.18 25.22 -7.47
N THR A 228 16.42 24.27 -8.01
CA THR A 228 16.45 22.85 -7.64
C THR A 228 16.60 21.98 -8.88
N ALA A 229 17.32 20.86 -8.75
CA ALA A 229 17.23 19.76 -9.70
C ALA A 229 16.20 18.75 -9.17
N ILE A 230 15.03 18.69 -9.81
CA ILE A 230 13.90 17.87 -9.34
C ILE A 230 13.82 16.59 -10.16
N HIS A 231 14.23 15.47 -9.58
CA HIS A 231 14.21 14.15 -10.18
C HIS A 231 12.91 13.45 -9.78
N ILE A 232 12.15 12.93 -10.74
CA ILE A 232 10.86 12.27 -10.48
C ILE A 232 10.82 10.90 -11.17
N ALA A 233 10.50 9.87 -10.40
CA ALA A 233 10.34 8.48 -10.82
C ALA A 233 8.94 7.96 -10.45
N PRO A 234 7.91 8.16 -11.31
CA PRO A 234 6.54 7.84 -10.93
C PRO A 234 6.24 6.33 -10.80
N GLN A 235 7.02 5.48 -11.47
CA GLN A 235 6.81 4.04 -11.54
C GLN A 235 8.08 3.27 -11.21
N THR A 236 8.39 3.08 -9.92
CA THR A 236 9.60 2.31 -9.52
C THR A 236 9.40 0.79 -9.44
N ASN A 237 8.16 0.32 -9.63
CA ASN A 237 7.81 -1.09 -9.79
C ASN A 237 6.83 -1.27 -10.97
N PRO A 238 7.25 -0.99 -12.21
CA PRO A 238 6.33 -0.94 -13.35
C PRO A 238 5.75 -2.31 -13.70
N ASP A 239 6.55 -3.36 -13.56
CA ASP A 239 6.13 -4.75 -13.73
C ASP A 239 5.04 -5.18 -12.75
N GLY A 240 5.23 -4.92 -11.46
CA GLY A 240 4.21 -5.13 -10.44
C GLY A 240 2.99 -4.26 -10.71
N ARG A 241 3.18 -3.01 -11.14
CA ARG A 241 2.08 -2.10 -11.50
C ARG A 241 1.19 -2.71 -12.60
N LYS A 242 1.74 -3.37 -13.62
CA LYS A 242 0.91 -4.07 -14.64
C LYS A 242 0.03 -5.17 -14.05
N LYS A 243 0.47 -5.86 -12.99
CA LYS A 243 -0.40 -6.79 -12.25
C LYS A 243 -1.51 -6.06 -11.50
N ALA A 244 -1.21 -4.91 -10.89
CA ALA A 244 -2.25 -4.11 -10.22
C ALA A 244 -3.28 -3.52 -11.21
N GLU A 245 -2.84 -3.13 -12.40
CA GLU A 245 -3.70 -2.58 -13.46
C GLU A 245 -4.72 -3.58 -14.00
N SER A 246 -4.47 -4.89 -13.86
CA SER A 246 -5.46 -5.92 -14.20
C SER A 246 -6.55 -6.12 -13.12
N GLY A 247 -6.52 -5.31 -12.07
CA GLY A 247 -7.47 -5.35 -10.95
C GLY A 247 -7.03 -6.18 -9.75
N LEU A 248 -5.79 -6.68 -9.73
CA LEU A 248 -5.23 -7.41 -8.59
C LEU A 248 -4.75 -6.43 -7.49
N PHE A 249 -4.86 -6.83 -6.22
CA PHE A 249 -4.24 -6.10 -5.09
C PHE A 249 -2.73 -6.38 -4.99
N TRP A 250 -2.03 -6.36 -6.12
CA TRP A 250 -0.62 -6.72 -6.23
C TRP A 250 0.27 -5.68 -5.54
N ARG A 251 1.15 -6.12 -4.64
CA ARG A 251 2.05 -5.23 -3.88
C ARG A 251 3.48 -5.27 -4.38
N LYS A 252 4.01 -6.49 -4.54
CA LYS A 252 5.44 -6.79 -4.78
C LYS A 252 5.85 -6.48 -6.21
N ASN A 253 7.12 -6.70 -6.58
CA ASN A 253 7.47 -6.86 -8.00
C ASN A 253 6.94 -8.22 -8.51
N ILE A 254 7.43 -8.69 -9.66
CA ILE A 254 7.01 -9.98 -10.24
C ILE A 254 8.14 -10.99 -10.36
N ASN A 255 9.16 -10.88 -9.51
CA ASN A 255 10.22 -11.88 -9.45
C ASN A 255 9.65 -13.27 -9.17
N ASP A 256 9.73 -14.12 -10.18
CA ASP A 256 9.18 -15.47 -10.24
C ASP A 256 10.24 -16.56 -10.03
N SER A 257 11.46 -16.18 -9.65
CA SER A 257 12.54 -17.13 -9.30
C SER A 257 12.22 -18.01 -8.09
N GLN A 258 11.27 -17.58 -7.26
CA GLN A 258 10.68 -18.38 -6.18
C GLN A 258 9.17 -18.44 -6.35
N SER A 259 8.62 -19.63 -6.14
CA SER A 259 7.18 -19.86 -6.23
C SER A 259 6.51 -19.77 -4.86
N CYS A 260 5.30 -19.22 -4.84
CA CYS A 260 4.38 -19.43 -3.73
C CYS A 260 3.35 -20.48 -4.17
N PHE A 261 3.54 -21.73 -3.73
CA PHE A 261 2.74 -22.86 -4.22
C PHE A 261 1.24 -22.72 -3.93
N PHE A 262 0.89 -22.12 -2.79
CA PHE A 262 -0.51 -21.99 -2.34
C PHE A 262 -1.20 -20.72 -2.84
N ASP A 263 -0.44 -19.77 -3.40
CA ASP A 263 -0.99 -18.54 -3.98
C ASP A 263 -0.16 -18.15 -5.21
N PRO A 264 -0.64 -18.39 -6.44
CA PRO A 264 0.06 -17.95 -7.65
C PRO A 264 0.17 -16.42 -7.75
N ASN A 265 -0.62 -15.65 -6.98
CA ASN A 265 -0.47 -14.20 -6.85
C ASN A 265 0.48 -13.79 -5.71
N GLY A 266 1.09 -14.78 -5.03
CA GLY A 266 2.03 -14.59 -3.94
C GLY A 266 3.50 -14.54 -4.37
N VAL A 267 3.82 -14.63 -5.67
CA VAL A 267 5.20 -14.47 -6.17
C VAL A 267 5.69 -13.02 -6.07
N GLY A 268 6.99 -12.79 -6.28
CA GLY A 268 7.62 -11.48 -6.20
C GLY A 268 8.22 -11.15 -4.84
N ILE A 269 8.93 -10.03 -4.78
CA ILE A 269 9.65 -9.52 -3.62
C ILE A 269 9.14 -8.11 -3.27
N ASP A 270 8.99 -7.85 -1.97
CA ASP A 270 8.65 -6.51 -1.48
C ASP A 270 9.89 -5.61 -1.63
N LEU A 271 9.86 -4.75 -2.64
CA LEU A 271 10.97 -3.84 -2.95
C LEU A 271 11.31 -2.93 -1.76
N ASN A 272 10.32 -2.55 -0.93
CA ASN A 272 10.52 -1.73 0.26
C ASN A 272 10.93 -2.56 1.50
N ARG A 273 11.34 -3.82 1.30
CA ARG A 273 12.03 -4.67 2.28
C ARG A 273 13.36 -5.21 1.75
N ASN A 274 13.72 -4.87 0.51
CA ASN A 274 14.87 -5.43 -0.19
C ASN A 274 16.07 -4.47 -0.26
N SER A 275 16.01 -3.26 0.30
CA SER A 275 17.18 -2.34 0.31
C SER A 275 18.44 -2.97 0.90
N SER A 276 19.61 -2.56 0.39
CA SER A 276 20.92 -2.96 0.90
C SER A 276 21.15 -2.52 2.36
N PHE A 277 20.53 -1.42 2.76
CA PHE A 277 20.72 -0.85 4.10
C PHE A 277 19.89 -1.60 5.14
N ARG A 278 20.58 -2.14 6.16
CA ARG A 278 19.96 -2.80 7.33
C ARG A 278 18.93 -3.88 6.95
N TRP A 279 19.19 -4.59 5.85
CA TRP A 279 18.37 -5.71 5.39
C TRP A 279 18.26 -6.80 6.46
N ASN A 280 17.05 -7.37 6.60
CA ASN A 280 16.75 -8.41 7.59
C ASN A 280 17.09 -8.00 9.05
N GLN A 281 17.05 -6.70 9.36
CA GLN A 281 17.11 -6.24 10.75
C GLN A 281 15.71 -6.24 11.36
N CYS A 282 15.60 -6.85 12.54
CA CYS A 282 14.36 -7.15 13.24
C CYS A 282 14.32 -6.46 14.60
N THR A 283 14.66 -5.17 14.64
CA THR A 283 14.62 -4.38 15.87
C THR A 283 13.59 -3.26 15.74
N GLY A 284 12.56 -3.21 16.60
CA GLY A 284 11.63 -2.07 16.62
C GLY A 284 10.26 -2.30 15.97
N PHE A 285 9.97 -1.63 14.85
CA PHE A 285 8.59 -1.44 14.32
C PHE A 285 8.08 -2.52 13.36
N GLY A 286 8.79 -3.64 13.23
CA GLY A 286 8.37 -4.76 12.40
C GLY A 286 9.56 -5.55 11.84
N CYS A 287 9.26 -6.73 11.30
CA CYS A 287 10.19 -7.53 10.52
C CYS A 287 9.65 -7.67 9.09
N SER A 288 10.54 -7.75 8.11
CA SER A 288 10.18 -8.42 6.85
C SER A 288 10.05 -9.93 7.05
N SER A 289 9.51 -10.63 6.07
CA SER A 289 9.41 -12.10 6.09
C SER A 289 10.46 -12.75 5.19
N SER A 290 10.90 -13.96 5.55
CA SER A 290 11.69 -14.86 4.68
C SER A 290 10.82 -15.87 3.93
N ASP A 291 9.52 -15.89 4.17
CA ASP A 291 8.58 -16.71 3.41
C ASP A 291 8.28 -16.02 2.07
N ALA A 292 8.58 -16.71 0.97
CA ALA A 292 8.33 -16.22 -0.40
C ALA A 292 6.85 -15.88 -0.65
N CYS A 293 5.93 -16.55 0.06
CA CYS A 293 4.49 -16.28 -0.01
C CYS A 293 4.08 -15.00 0.72
N SER A 294 4.93 -14.43 1.58
CA SER A 294 4.56 -13.24 2.35
C SER A 294 4.53 -11.99 1.46
N LEU A 295 3.60 -11.08 1.78
CA LEU A 295 3.52 -9.74 1.19
C LEU A 295 4.70 -8.85 1.54
N THR A 296 5.41 -9.17 2.63
CA THR A 296 6.63 -8.46 3.07
C THR A 296 7.88 -9.31 2.84
N TYR A 297 7.84 -10.26 1.90
CA TYR A 297 8.98 -11.09 1.55
C TYR A 297 10.17 -10.22 1.12
N ARG A 298 11.26 -10.29 1.88
CA ARG A 298 12.46 -9.44 1.71
C ARG A 298 13.36 -9.82 0.55
N GLY A 299 13.10 -10.94 -0.11
CA GLY A 299 13.98 -11.55 -1.10
C GLY A 299 15.05 -12.46 -0.49
N PRO A 300 15.88 -13.10 -1.33
CA PRO A 300 16.92 -14.03 -0.91
C PRO A 300 18.15 -13.33 -0.30
N SER A 301 18.41 -12.07 -0.66
CA SER A 301 19.52 -11.27 -0.16
C SER A 301 19.19 -9.79 -0.23
N ALA A 302 20.00 -8.95 0.43
CA ALA A 302 19.90 -7.51 0.33
C ALA A 302 20.17 -7.04 -1.11
N ALA A 303 19.38 -6.08 -1.58
CA ALA A 303 19.37 -5.54 -2.95
C ALA A 303 19.41 -6.64 -4.03
N SER A 304 18.63 -7.71 -3.87
CA SER A 304 18.52 -8.77 -4.88
C SER A 304 17.75 -8.31 -6.13
N GLU A 305 16.86 -7.34 -5.99
CA GLU A 305 15.97 -6.93 -7.07
C GLU A 305 16.60 -5.87 -7.98
N PRO A 306 16.51 -6.01 -9.32
CA PRO A 306 17.10 -5.06 -10.24
C PRO A 306 16.49 -3.66 -10.10
N GLU A 307 15.21 -3.56 -9.73
CA GLU A 307 14.55 -2.28 -9.44
C GLU A 307 15.21 -1.55 -8.27
N VAL A 308 15.53 -2.28 -7.19
CA VAL A 308 16.17 -1.72 -5.99
C VAL A 308 17.61 -1.34 -6.28
N GLN A 309 18.35 -2.21 -6.99
CA GLN A 309 19.73 -1.92 -7.41
C GLN A 309 19.79 -0.64 -8.24
N ALA A 310 18.87 -0.49 -9.20
CA ALA A 310 18.78 0.69 -10.06
C ALA A 310 18.50 1.97 -9.27
N VAL A 311 17.47 1.97 -8.42
CA VAL A 311 17.11 3.14 -7.61
C VAL A 311 18.24 3.52 -6.65
N GLU A 312 18.86 2.56 -5.97
CA GLU A 312 19.98 2.85 -5.07
C GLU A 312 21.21 3.38 -5.83
N ALA A 313 21.53 2.82 -6.99
CA ALA A 313 22.62 3.31 -7.83
C ALA A 313 22.37 4.74 -8.32
N TYR A 314 21.13 5.03 -8.75
CA TYR A 314 20.72 6.36 -9.17
C TYR A 314 20.80 7.37 -8.02
N MET A 315 20.30 7.01 -6.83
CA MET A 315 20.38 7.86 -5.64
C MET A 315 21.84 8.17 -5.26
N ARG A 316 22.74 7.18 -5.31
CA ARG A 316 24.19 7.41 -5.07
C ARG A 316 24.83 8.31 -6.13
N ALA A 317 24.29 8.36 -7.35
CA ALA A 317 24.80 9.21 -8.42
C ALA A 317 24.36 10.67 -8.27
N ILE A 318 23.15 10.93 -7.74
CA ILE A 318 22.59 12.29 -7.65
C ILE A 318 22.76 12.93 -6.27
N PHE A 319 22.92 12.14 -5.20
CA PHE A 319 23.16 12.65 -3.85
C PHE A 319 24.62 12.47 -3.44
N ALA A 320 25.20 13.52 -2.85
CA ALA A 320 26.43 13.39 -2.09
C ALA A 320 26.12 12.77 -0.72
N ASP A 321 26.93 11.80 -0.30
CA ASP A 321 26.93 11.35 1.10
C ASP A 321 27.57 12.44 1.97
N GLN A 322 26.76 13.01 2.86
CA GLN A 322 27.12 14.17 3.68
C GLN A 322 27.29 13.79 5.16
N ARG A 323 27.11 12.51 5.52
CA ARG A 323 27.30 12.00 6.89
C ARG A 323 28.58 11.18 7.00
N GLY A 324 29.00 10.93 8.22
CA GLY A 324 30.06 9.97 8.51
C GLY A 324 29.60 8.51 8.33
N PRO A 325 30.54 7.55 8.43
CA PRO A 325 30.27 6.14 8.16
C PRO A 325 29.38 5.46 9.20
N LEU A 326 29.14 6.06 10.38
CA LEU A 326 28.33 5.47 11.44
C LEU A 326 26.85 5.85 11.30
N ASP A 327 25.96 4.97 11.74
CA ASP A 327 24.51 5.23 11.78
C ASP A 327 24.09 6.34 12.74
N SER A 328 24.96 6.67 13.69
CA SER A 328 24.80 7.77 14.64
C SER A 328 25.32 9.11 14.12
N ASP A 329 26.01 9.15 12.97
CA ASP A 329 26.62 10.37 12.47
C ASP A 329 25.56 11.31 11.89
N THR A 330 25.58 12.57 12.35
CA THR A 330 24.71 13.62 11.84
C THR A 330 25.22 14.16 10.52
N ALA A 331 24.32 14.43 9.58
CA ALA A 331 24.61 15.32 8.46
C ALA A 331 24.82 16.76 8.99
N PRO A 332 25.68 17.58 8.34
CA PRO A 332 25.93 18.95 8.75
C PRO A 332 24.68 19.84 8.57
N ALA A 333 24.66 21.01 9.21
CA ALA A 333 23.49 21.89 9.21
C ALA A 333 23.16 22.50 7.84
N ASP A 334 24.15 22.57 6.95
CA ASP A 334 24.03 23.00 5.56
C ASP A 334 23.78 21.83 4.59
N ALA A 335 23.53 20.63 5.13
CA ALA A 335 23.25 19.47 4.30
C ALA A 335 22.05 19.74 3.39
N SER A 336 22.21 19.42 2.11
CA SER A 336 21.22 19.70 1.09
C SER A 336 20.72 18.44 0.41
N GLY A 337 19.51 18.55 -0.13
CA GLY A 337 18.84 17.49 -0.85
C GLY A 337 17.79 16.76 -0.02
N VAL A 338 16.73 16.35 -0.68
CA VAL A 338 15.58 15.67 -0.05
C VAL A 338 15.13 14.54 -0.95
N MET A 339 14.88 13.38 -0.35
CA MET A 339 14.26 12.23 -1.03
C MET A 339 12.91 11.93 -0.38
N VAL A 340 11.90 11.73 -1.21
CA VAL A 340 10.55 11.33 -0.82
C VAL A 340 10.16 10.05 -1.57
N SER A 341 9.80 9.01 -0.82
CA SER A 341 9.10 7.84 -1.36
C SER A 341 7.61 7.97 -1.03
N LEU A 342 6.77 8.15 -2.05
CA LEU A 342 5.32 8.25 -1.89
C LEU A 342 4.67 6.87 -1.77
N HIS A 343 3.83 6.74 -0.75
CA HIS A 343 3.08 5.53 -0.45
C HIS A 343 1.59 5.80 -0.23
N SER A 344 0.77 4.75 -0.28
CA SER A 344 -0.61 4.79 0.19
C SER A 344 -1.08 3.44 0.76
N TYR A 345 -2.04 3.38 1.68
CA TYR A 345 -2.71 4.50 2.33
C TYR A 345 -2.31 4.55 3.80
N ALA A 346 -2.17 5.77 4.29
CA ALA A 346 -2.26 6.17 5.68
C ALA A 346 -2.05 7.70 5.66
N PRO A 347 -2.70 8.48 6.54
CA PRO A 347 -2.43 9.91 6.65
C PRO A 347 -1.16 10.14 7.49
N LEU A 348 -0.01 9.63 7.00
CA LEU A 348 1.26 9.61 7.73
C LEU A 348 2.41 10.21 6.92
N ILE A 349 3.33 10.86 7.63
CA ILE A 349 4.60 11.36 7.11
C ILE A 349 5.71 10.74 7.96
N LEU A 350 6.37 9.73 7.40
CA LEU A 350 7.39 8.99 8.10
C LEU A 350 8.79 9.51 7.75
N TYR A 351 9.69 9.45 8.72
CA TYR A 351 11.11 9.72 8.54
C TYR A 351 11.94 8.63 9.24
N PRO A 352 13.23 8.48 8.89
CA PRO A 352 14.08 7.45 9.48
C PRO A 352 14.18 7.54 11.02
N TRP A 353 14.41 6.41 11.71
CA TRP A 353 14.63 5.07 11.17
C TRP A 353 13.36 4.21 11.15
N GLY A 354 13.30 3.27 10.21
CA GLY A 354 12.30 2.20 10.23
C GLY A 354 12.80 0.88 10.84
N TRP A 355 14.13 0.67 10.90
CA TRP A 355 14.74 -0.60 11.30
C TRP A 355 15.11 -0.69 12.78
N THR A 356 14.99 0.40 13.55
CA THR A 356 15.30 0.48 14.98
C THR A 356 14.42 1.52 15.66
N GLN A 357 14.29 1.43 16.99
CA GLN A 357 13.61 2.44 17.82
C GLN A 357 14.52 3.60 18.22
N ALA A 358 15.83 3.47 18.02
CA ALA A 358 16.74 4.59 18.25
C ALA A 358 16.39 5.73 17.27
N PRO A 359 16.40 7.00 17.73
CA PRO A 359 16.13 8.12 16.84
C PRO A 359 17.22 8.25 15.77
N ALA A 360 16.85 8.77 14.59
CA ALA A 360 17.84 9.16 13.59
C ALA A 360 18.73 10.31 14.08
N PRO A 361 20.00 10.40 13.63
CA PRO A 361 20.95 11.43 14.10
C PRO A 361 20.40 12.86 13.98
N ASN A 362 19.71 13.18 12.88
CA ASN A 362 19.08 14.48 12.64
C ASN A 362 17.56 14.47 12.93
N ALA A 363 17.07 13.65 13.87
CA ALA A 363 15.64 13.42 14.11
C ALA A 363 14.84 14.71 14.36
N ASP A 364 15.40 15.71 15.04
CA ASP A 364 14.68 16.97 15.29
C ASP A 364 14.45 17.78 14.02
N GLY A 365 15.45 17.81 13.12
CA GLY A 365 15.33 18.45 11.81
C GLY A 365 14.36 17.72 10.90
N LEU A 366 14.46 16.38 10.85
CA LEU A 366 13.54 15.53 10.10
C LEU A 366 12.09 15.67 10.58
N ARG A 367 11.87 15.66 11.90
CA ARG A 367 10.53 15.86 12.48
C ARG A 367 9.97 17.25 12.18
N THR A 368 10.81 18.28 12.17
CA THR A 368 10.40 19.64 11.82
C THR A 368 9.98 19.72 10.36
N LEU A 369 10.76 19.13 9.45
CA LEU A 369 10.40 19.02 8.03
C LEU A 369 9.10 18.23 7.84
N GLY A 370 8.96 17.09 8.52
CA GLY A 370 7.75 16.28 8.51
C GLY A 370 6.52 17.06 8.96
N ARG A 371 6.61 17.85 10.04
CA ARG A 371 5.52 18.73 10.51
C ARG A 371 5.17 19.83 9.51
N LYS A 372 6.15 20.36 8.78
CA LYS A 372 5.90 21.34 7.72
C LYS A 372 5.11 20.72 6.57
N PHE A 373 5.41 19.48 6.18
CA PHE A 373 4.59 18.74 5.23
C PHE A 373 3.20 18.43 5.79
N GLY A 374 3.13 17.97 7.04
CA GLY A 374 1.88 17.65 7.74
C GLY A 374 0.95 18.84 7.91
N PHE A 375 1.48 20.06 7.99
CA PHE A 375 0.68 21.28 8.01
C PHE A 375 -0.18 21.44 6.75
N TYR A 376 0.33 21.07 5.57
CA TYR A 376 -0.42 21.20 4.31
C TYR A 376 -1.38 20.04 4.06
N THR A 377 -1.06 18.84 4.56
CA THR A 377 -1.86 17.61 4.32
C THR A 377 -2.81 17.26 5.47
N GLY A 378 -2.57 17.79 6.67
CA GLY A 378 -3.22 17.37 7.91
C GLY A 378 -2.76 16.00 8.42
N TYR A 379 -1.65 15.46 7.91
CA TYR A 379 -1.17 14.12 8.24
C TYR A 379 -0.30 14.13 9.51
N ASP A 380 -0.36 13.03 10.25
CA ASP A 380 0.47 12.82 11.42
C ASP A 380 1.92 12.54 11.02
N VAL A 381 2.85 12.90 11.91
CA VAL A 381 4.31 12.84 11.70
C VAL A 381 4.97 11.98 12.76
#